data_AF-A0A2N5ZSA8-F1
#
_entry.id   AF-A0A2N5ZSA8-F1
#
_cell.length_a   1.000
_cell.length_b   1.000
_cell.length_c   1.000
_cell.angle_alpha   90.00
_cell.angle_beta   90.00
_cell.angle_gamma   90.00
#
_symmetry.space_group_name_H-M   'P 1'
#
loop_
_entity.id
_entity.type
_entity.pdbx_description
1 polymer ?
#
loop_
_entity_poly.entity_id
_entity_poly.type
_entity_poly.pdbx_seq_one_letter_code
_entity_poly.pdbx_strand_id
1 'polypeptide(L)'
;MYNPEDALIIKRSSSQAPLSKAMQEVYDLFLSGEGGQEQVLLERTQADLEEYKKIYAHFKEKDLRAFRTSAKTIEEMVNRDKTKVEALRDSEGQKDTTERGKLFESMMFDFGKKEDRQSLIVSPGDGTSLFRTTEFDDRQNQVDGVLELSEITKNKVAIDFTTSTSEKLNTKLYAITDKLIGKNRLAEVKYYNSENGESGPIKDIPTVVIAVEDDMLDELCQAYLEGGDSLAKHSFQVYLFKAIESQLSFQSDLLEIAIEKTDINSKEVFMKKRLKKIIDNTLIDVEKILDNKKTLPDEVWKRVEDEIKKSKFFDKIFDQKI
;
A
#
# COMPACT_ATOMS: atom_id res chain seq x y z
N MET A 1 -6.05 20.97 -46.75
CA MET A 1 -5.18 19.82 -47.04
C MET A 1 -4.23 19.70 -45.87
N TYR A 2 -4.44 18.69 -45.03
CA TYR A 2 -3.67 18.43 -43.82
C TYR A 2 -2.41 17.65 -44.22
N ASN A 3 -1.24 18.09 -43.80
CA ASN A 3 0.03 17.43 -44.10
C ASN A 3 0.16 16.17 -43.20
N PRO A 4 0.20 14.95 -43.76
CA PRO A 4 0.28 13.72 -42.96
C PRO A 4 1.65 13.49 -42.30
N GLU A 5 2.62 14.40 -42.47
CA GLU A 5 3.93 14.34 -41.80
C GLU A 5 4.02 15.15 -40.49
N ASP A 6 2.99 15.92 -40.12
CA ASP A 6 2.88 16.54 -38.79
C ASP A 6 2.34 15.55 -37.74
N ALA A 7 2.73 14.28 -37.85
CA ALA A 7 2.58 13.34 -36.77
C ALA A 7 3.36 13.90 -35.58
N LEU A 8 2.62 14.36 -34.57
CA LEU A 8 3.15 14.62 -33.24
C LEU A 8 3.98 13.41 -32.84
N ILE A 9 5.30 13.53 -32.97
CA ILE A 9 6.22 12.74 -32.17
C ILE A 9 5.96 13.23 -30.75
N ILE A 10 5.03 12.55 -30.07
CA ILE A 10 4.98 12.55 -28.62
C ILE A 10 6.31 11.92 -28.22
N LYS A 11 7.34 12.76 -28.04
CA LYS A 11 8.53 12.38 -27.31
C LYS A 11 8.01 11.96 -25.93
N ARG A 12 7.90 10.65 -25.71
CA ARG A 12 7.78 10.09 -24.36
C ARG A 12 8.91 10.73 -23.57
N SER A 13 8.59 11.65 -22.66
CA SER A 13 9.57 12.28 -21.81
C SER A 13 10.05 11.23 -20.80
N SER A 14 11.03 10.42 -21.21
CA SER A 14 11.81 9.56 -20.31
C SER A 14 12.80 10.41 -19.52
N SER A 15 12.35 11.52 -18.93
CA SER A 15 13.17 12.39 -18.09
C SER A 15 13.21 11.88 -16.64
N GLN A 16 13.28 10.57 -16.46
CA GLN A 16 13.61 10.02 -15.14
C GLN A 16 15.12 10.10 -15.01
N ALA A 17 15.60 10.68 -13.91
CA ALA A 17 17.01 10.64 -13.58
C ALA A 17 17.47 9.17 -13.56
N PRO A 18 18.67 8.86 -14.04
CA PRO A 18 19.18 7.49 -14.02
C PRO A 18 19.17 6.94 -12.59
N LEU A 19 19.02 5.62 -12.46
CA LEU A 19 19.18 4.93 -11.18
C LEU A 19 20.61 5.15 -10.66
N SER A 20 20.76 5.25 -9.34
CA SER A 20 22.10 5.21 -8.72
C SER A 20 22.75 3.85 -8.95
N LYS A 21 24.06 3.74 -8.70
CA LYS A 21 24.76 2.45 -8.80
C LYS A 21 24.16 1.38 -7.88
N ALA A 22 23.79 1.76 -6.64
CA ALA A 22 23.17 0.86 -5.69
C ALA A 22 21.76 0.43 -6.12
N MET A 23 20.93 1.38 -6.59
CA MET A 23 19.62 1.07 -7.16
C MET A 23 19.74 0.15 -8.38
N GLN A 24 20.68 0.43 -9.29
CA GLN A 24 20.91 -0.39 -10.47
C GLN A 24 21.35 -1.80 -10.08
N GLU A 25 22.25 -1.95 -9.10
CA GLU A 25 22.68 -3.27 -8.62
C GLU A 25 21.52 -4.07 -7.99
N VAL A 26 20.67 -3.43 -7.17
CA VAL A 26 19.47 -4.09 -6.61
C VAL A 26 18.46 -4.42 -7.72
N TYR A 27 18.25 -3.50 -8.66
CA TYR A 27 17.38 -3.70 -9.81
C TYR A 27 17.87 -4.85 -10.71
N ASP A 28 19.17 -4.93 -10.98
CA ASP A 28 19.78 -6.00 -11.75
C ASP A 28 19.73 -7.32 -10.98
N LEU A 29 19.89 -7.33 -9.66
CA LEU A 29 19.67 -8.52 -8.81
C LEU A 29 18.22 -9.01 -8.90
N PHE A 30 17.26 -8.10 -8.97
CA PHE A 30 15.86 -8.44 -9.20
C PHE A 30 15.64 -9.02 -10.61
N LEU A 31 16.20 -8.39 -11.66
CA LEU A 31 16.04 -8.83 -13.04
C LEU A 31 16.79 -10.12 -13.38
N SER A 32 18.00 -10.32 -12.85
CA SER A 32 18.91 -11.44 -13.18
C SER A 32 18.52 -12.78 -12.56
N GLY A 33 17.43 -12.81 -11.81
CA GLY A 33 17.18 -13.79 -10.76
C GLY A 33 17.60 -15.24 -11.04
N GLU A 34 18.57 -15.70 -10.23
CA GLU A 34 18.49 -17.01 -9.53
C GLU A 34 17.22 -17.11 -8.64
N GLY A 35 16.40 -16.05 -8.59
CA GLY A 35 15.07 -15.96 -8.00
C GLY A 35 13.94 -15.61 -8.99
N GLY A 36 14.03 -15.93 -10.28
CA GLY A 36 12.87 -16.16 -11.16
C GLY A 36 11.82 -15.06 -11.30
N GLN A 37 12.20 -13.78 -11.46
CA GLN A 37 11.22 -12.69 -11.64
C GLN A 37 10.71 -12.49 -13.07
N GLU A 38 11.35 -13.05 -14.11
CA GLU A 38 10.76 -13.01 -15.46
C GLU A 38 9.46 -13.83 -15.53
N GLN A 39 9.25 -14.79 -14.60
CA GLN A 39 7.97 -15.47 -14.40
C GLN A 39 6.99 -14.74 -13.47
N VAL A 40 7.43 -13.89 -12.53
CA VAL A 40 6.51 -13.23 -11.58
C VAL A 40 5.83 -11.99 -12.18
N LEU A 41 6.51 -11.28 -13.08
CA LEU A 41 5.98 -10.09 -13.75
C LEU A 41 5.20 -10.40 -15.04
N LEU A 42 5.43 -11.57 -15.67
CA LEU A 42 4.79 -11.96 -16.94
C LEU A 42 4.00 -13.29 -16.91
N GLU A 43 4.08 -14.10 -15.85
CA GLU A 43 3.35 -15.37 -15.74
C GLU A 43 2.49 -15.49 -14.46
N ARG A 44 1.53 -14.57 -14.30
CA ARG A 44 0.31 -14.80 -13.49
C ARG A 44 -0.61 -15.81 -14.19
N THR A 45 -0.16 -17.06 -14.21
CA THR A 45 -0.68 -18.20 -14.99
C THR A 45 -1.87 -18.88 -14.30
N GLN A 46 -2.31 -20.02 -14.86
CA GLN A 46 -3.30 -20.96 -14.30
C GLN A 46 -3.20 -21.16 -12.76
N ALA A 47 -2.00 -21.03 -12.18
CA ALA A 47 -1.74 -21.12 -10.74
C ALA A 47 -2.53 -20.07 -9.92
N ASP A 48 -2.57 -18.82 -10.38
CA ASP A 48 -3.37 -17.77 -9.74
C ASP A 48 -4.85 -18.11 -9.82
N LEU A 49 -5.31 -18.66 -10.96
CA LEU A 49 -6.70 -19.08 -11.13
C LEU A 49 -7.07 -20.21 -10.15
N GLU A 50 -6.17 -21.17 -9.93
CA GLU A 50 -6.33 -22.24 -8.95
C GLU A 50 -6.24 -21.72 -7.51
N GLU A 51 -5.38 -20.74 -7.23
CA GLU A 51 -5.30 -20.06 -5.93
C GLU A 51 -6.57 -19.24 -5.66
N TYR A 52 -7.08 -18.50 -6.65
CA TYR A 52 -8.37 -17.83 -6.57
C TYR A 52 -9.49 -18.84 -6.38
N LYS A 53 -9.52 -19.96 -7.12
CA LYS A 53 -10.51 -21.02 -6.90
C LYS A 53 -10.44 -21.58 -5.49
N LYS A 54 -9.25 -21.74 -4.90
CA LYS A 54 -9.07 -22.15 -3.50
C LYS A 54 -9.59 -21.09 -2.53
N ILE A 55 -9.23 -19.82 -2.73
CA ILE A 55 -9.73 -18.68 -1.95
C ILE A 55 -11.26 -18.65 -2.02
N TYR A 56 -11.84 -18.75 -3.21
CA TYR A 56 -13.28 -18.75 -3.43
C TYR A 56 -14.00 -20.00 -2.91
N ALA A 57 -13.36 -21.17 -2.92
CA ALA A 57 -13.91 -22.39 -2.33
C ALA A 57 -14.06 -22.29 -0.80
N HIS A 58 -13.29 -21.40 -0.15
CA HIS A 58 -13.39 -21.13 1.29
C HIS A 58 -14.49 -20.11 1.65
N PHE A 59 -15.12 -19.45 0.67
CA PHE A 59 -16.24 -18.55 0.96
C PHE A 59 -17.45 -19.36 1.41
N LYS A 60 -18.04 -18.98 2.56
CA LYS A 60 -19.31 -19.57 2.98
C LYS A 60 -20.39 -19.12 2.00
N GLU A 61 -21.40 -19.95 1.78
CA GLU A 61 -22.50 -19.67 0.83
C GLU A 61 -23.19 -18.31 1.05
N LYS A 62 -23.17 -17.80 2.29
CA LYS A 62 -23.67 -16.47 2.67
C LYS A 62 -22.81 -15.32 2.13
N ASP A 63 -21.49 -15.49 2.01
CA ASP A 63 -20.56 -14.46 1.54
C ASP A 63 -20.66 -14.35 0.02
N LEU A 64 -20.89 -15.47 -0.67
CA LEU A 64 -21.20 -15.52 -2.10
C LEU A 64 -22.54 -14.87 -2.47
N ARG A 65 -23.53 -14.84 -1.56
CA ARG A 65 -24.81 -14.15 -1.79
C ARG A 65 -24.66 -12.63 -1.89
N ALA A 66 -23.67 -12.04 -1.22
CA ALA A 66 -23.37 -10.60 -1.35
C ALA A 66 -22.77 -10.24 -2.73
N PHE A 67 -22.15 -11.21 -3.42
CA PHE A 67 -21.59 -11.04 -4.77
C PHE A 67 -22.57 -11.36 -5.92
N ARG A 68 -23.74 -11.93 -5.60
CA ARG A 68 -24.69 -12.54 -6.56
C ARG A 68 -25.56 -11.57 -7.37
N THR A 69 -25.19 -10.30 -7.53
CA THR A 69 -26.01 -9.32 -8.27
C THR A 69 -25.68 -9.17 -9.76
N SER A 70 -24.74 -9.92 -10.36
CA SER A 70 -24.63 -9.98 -11.85
C SER A 70 -23.80 -11.11 -12.45
N ALA A 71 -22.94 -11.80 -11.70
CA ALA A 71 -22.13 -12.91 -12.22
C ALA A 71 -22.73 -14.27 -11.81
N LYS A 72 -22.91 -15.18 -12.77
CA LYS A 72 -23.49 -16.51 -12.59
C LYS A 72 -22.50 -17.49 -11.93
N THR A 73 -21.18 -17.25 -12.03
CA THR A 73 -20.13 -18.10 -11.43
C THR A 73 -18.91 -17.28 -10.94
N ILE A 74 -18.08 -17.87 -10.07
CA ILE A 74 -16.79 -17.31 -9.62
C ILE A 74 -15.85 -17.04 -10.81
N GLU A 75 -15.83 -17.96 -11.78
CA GLU A 75 -15.01 -17.85 -12.98
C GLU A 75 -15.38 -16.61 -13.82
N GLU A 76 -16.68 -16.33 -13.96
CA GLU A 76 -17.15 -15.11 -14.62
C GLU A 76 -16.71 -13.84 -13.89
N MET A 77 -16.68 -13.85 -12.55
CA MET A 77 -16.18 -12.71 -11.77
C MET A 77 -14.69 -12.48 -12.01
N VAL A 78 -13.88 -13.53 -11.88
CA VAL A 78 -12.42 -13.46 -12.11
C VAL A 78 -12.13 -12.99 -13.53
N ASN A 79 -12.81 -13.52 -14.54
CA ASN A 79 -12.64 -13.10 -15.92
C ASN A 79 -13.02 -11.63 -16.13
N ARG A 80 -14.13 -11.17 -15.55
CA ARG A 80 -14.52 -9.76 -15.59
C ARG A 80 -13.46 -8.85 -14.98
N ASP A 81 -12.87 -9.26 -13.86
CA ASP A 81 -11.86 -8.46 -13.18
C ASP A 81 -10.52 -8.47 -13.95
N LYS A 82 -10.15 -9.58 -14.59
CA LYS A 82 -9.03 -9.63 -15.55
C LYS A 82 -9.23 -8.66 -16.72
N THR A 83 -10.39 -8.71 -17.37
CA THR A 83 -10.70 -7.77 -18.47
C THR A 83 -10.66 -6.31 -18.00
N LYS A 84 -11.07 -6.02 -16.75
CA LYS A 84 -10.91 -4.67 -16.19
C LYS A 84 -9.45 -4.29 -15.99
N VAL A 85 -8.62 -5.20 -15.48
CA VAL A 85 -7.18 -4.95 -15.33
C VAL A 85 -6.54 -4.67 -16.68
N GLU A 86 -6.86 -5.45 -17.72
CA GLU A 86 -6.41 -5.22 -19.10
C GLU A 86 -6.86 -3.84 -19.60
N ALA A 87 -8.13 -3.49 -19.44
CA ALA A 87 -8.64 -2.18 -19.84
C ALA A 87 -7.98 -1.02 -19.08
N LEU A 88 -7.65 -1.21 -17.80
CA LEU A 88 -6.94 -0.22 -16.98
C LEU A 88 -5.48 -0.07 -17.45
N ARG A 89 -4.80 -1.18 -17.77
CA ARG A 89 -3.45 -1.18 -18.37
C ARG A 89 -3.41 -0.40 -19.68
N ASP A 90 -4.42 -0.61 -20.52
CA ASP A 90 -4.49 0.02 -21.85
C ASP A 90 -4.99 1.47 -21.81
N SER A 91 -5.53 1.92 -20.68
CA SER A 91 -6.07 3.28 -20.56
C SER A 91 -4.96 4.34 -20.54
N GLU A 92 -4.99 5.25 -21.52
CA GLU A 92 -4.09 6.39 -21.59
C GLU A 92 -4.25 7.27 -20.34
N GLY A 93 -3.28 7.21 -19.43
CA GLY A 93 -3.27 7.99 -18.19
C GLY A 93 -2.80 7.21 -16.97
N GLN A 94 -2.94 5.89 -16.95
CA GLN A 94 -2.20 5.05 -16.00
C GLN A 94 -0.77 4.91 -16.50
N LYS A 95 0.08 5.89 -16.16
CA LYS A 95 1.52 5.72 -16.32
C LYS A 95 1.93 4.49 -15.50
N ASP A 96 2.60 3.54 -16.14
CA ASP A 96 3.25 2.45 -15.44
C ASP A 96 4.05 2.99 -14.24
N THR A 97 4.01 2.24 -13.14
CA THR A 97 4.84 2.49 -11.98
C THR A 97 6.28 2.71 -12.45
N THR A 98 6.91 3.77 -11.93
CA THR A 98 8.31 4.08 -12.26
C THR A 98 9.20 2.91 -11.85
N GLU A 99 10.37 2.76 -12.47
CA GLU A 99 11.31 1.69 -12.08
C GLU A 99 11.66 1.77 -10.59
N ARG A 100 11.80 2.99 -10.05
CA ARG A 100 12.00 3.24 -8.62
C ARG A 100 10.80 2.83 -7.76
N GLY A 101 9.57 3.10 -8.21
CA GLY A 101 8.37 2.66 -7.52
C GLY A 101 8.28 1.13 -7.45
N LYS A 102 8.52 0.47 -8.58
CA LYS A 102 8.59 -1.00 -8.65
C LYS A 102 9.71 -1.56 -7.77
N LEU A 103 10.87 -0.90 -7.74
CA LEU A 103 11.99 -1.25 -6.88
C LEU A 103 11.59 -1.16 -5.41
N PHE A 104 11.00 -0.03 -5.00
CA PHE A 104 10.57 0.19 -3.62
C PHE A 104 9.49 -0.81 -3.19
N GLU A 105 8.44 -1.00 -4.00
CA GLU A 105 7.41 -2.02 -3.77
C GLU A 105 8.02 -3.42 -3.67
N SER A 106 8.90 -3.78 -4.60
CA SER A 106 9.58 -5.08 -4.57
C SER A 106 10.40 -5.24 -3.30
N MET A 107 11.12 -4.22 -2.86
CA MET A 107 11.79 -4.25 -1.57
C MET A 107 10.80 -4.42 -0.43
N MET A 108 9.62 -3.83 -0.43
CA MET A 108 8.68 -4.03 0.69
C MET A 108 8.16 -5.47 0.81
N PHE A 109 8.03 -6.20 -0.31
CA PHE A 109 7.44 -7.55 -0.32
C PHE A 109 8.45 -8.72 -0.55
N ASP A 110 9.52 -8.52 -1.32
CA ASP A 110 10.49 -9.56 -1.73
C ASP A 110 11.68 -9.68 -0.76
N PHE A 111 11.38 -9.81 0.54
CA PHE A 111 12.34 -10.24 1.55
C PHE A 111 11.91 -11.56 2.17
N GLY A 112 12.39 -12.68 1.60
CA GLY A 112 12.09 -13.99 2.20
C GLY A 112 12.39 -15.27 1.41
N LYS A 113 13.15 -15.25 0.29
CA LYS A 113 13.57 -16.52 -0.36
C LYS A 113 14.90 -17.10 0.13
N LYS A 114 15.70 -16.32 0.87
CA LYS A 114 16.87 -16.85 1.61
C LYS A 114 16.48 -16.88 3.08
N GLU A 115 16.70 -18.02 3.71
CA GLU A 115 16.38 -18.36 5.11
C GLU A 115 16.92 -17.35 6.15
N ASP A 116 17.77 -16.41 5.72
CA ASP A 116 18.45 -15.40 6.56
C ASP A 116 17.94 -13.94 6.39
N ARG A 117 16.89 -13.68 5.61
CA ARG A 117 16.38 -12.30 5.41
C ARG A 117 15.06 -12.07 6.15
N GLN A 118 15.14 -11.38 7.29
CA GLN A 118 13.96 -10.89 8.03
C GLN A 118 13.27 -9.78 7.21
N SER A 119 11.94 -9.79 7.16
CA SER A 119 11.17 -8.72 6.50
C SER A 119 11.42 -7.39 7.20
N LEU A 120 11.49 -6.31 6.41
CA LEU A 120 11.70 -4.96 6.92
C LEU A 120 10.58 -4.51 7.88
N ILE A 121 9.38 -5.07 7.71
CA ILE A 121 8.21 -4.72 8.51
C ILE A 121 7.98 -5.72 9.65
N VAL A 122 8.48 -6.96 9.51
CA VAL A 122 8.27 -8.03 10.48
C VAL A 122 9.50 -8.18 11.35
N SER A 123 9.49 -7.55 12.52
CA SER A 123 10.39 -8.00 13.58
C SER A 123 9.85 -9.33 14.11
N PRO A 124 10.67 -10.38 14.25
CA PRO A 124 10.24 -11.60 14.94
C PRO A 124 9.64 -11.24 16.32
N GLY A 125 8.35 -11.52 16.53
CA GLY A 125 7.67 -11.39 17.81
C GLY A 125 6.75 -10.18 18.02
N ASP A 126 6.61 -9.26 17.05
CA ASP A 126 5.62 -8.16 17.16
C ASP A 126 4.23 -8.50 16.59
N GLY A 127 4.10 -9.65 15.93
CA GLY A 127 2.85 -10.14 15.35
C GLY A 127 2.39 -9.33 14.13
N THR A 128 3.32 -8.62 13.48
CA THR A 128 3.04 -7.86 12.26
C THR A 128 3.30 -8.71 11.02
N SER A 129 2.54 -8.50 9.94
CA SER A 129 2.73 -9.22 8.67
C SER A 129 2.26 -8.37 7.50
N LEU A 130 3.07 -8.29 6.44
CA LEU A 130 2.73 -7.56 5.22
C LEU A 130 2.41 -8.54 4.09
N PHE A 131 1.24 -8.38 3.48
CA PHE A 131 0.76 -9.21 2.39
C PHE A 131 0.66 -8.39 1.10
N ARG A 132 1.25 -8.86 0.00
CA ARG A 132 1.07 -8.24 -1.32
C ARG A 132 -0.35 -8.48 -1.82
N THR A 133 -0.99 -7.45 -2.37
CA THR A 133 -2.32 -7.58 -2.97
C THR A 133 -2.24 -7.99 -4.44
N THR A 134 -3.42 -8.20 -5.03
CA THR A 134 -3.56 -8.47 -6.46
C THR A 134 -3.41 -7.19 -7.27
N GLU A 135 -3.04 -7.31 -8.55
CA GLU A 135 -3.01 -6.13 -9.44
C GLU A 135 -4.40 -5.52 -9.65
N PHE A 136 -5.46 -6.31 -9.47
CA PHE A 136 -6.80 -5.74 -9.43
C PHE A 136 -6.93 -4.76 -8.27
N ASP A 137 -6.52 -5.15 -7.07
CA ASP A 137 -6.61 -4.30 -5.88
C ASP A 137 -5.66 -3.11 -5.93
N ASP A 138 -4.44 -3.28 -6.43
CA ASP A 138 -3.52 -2.18 -6.72
C ASP A 138 -4.18 -1.17 -7.70
N ARG A 139 -4.54 -1.58 -8.91
CA ARG A 139 -5.04 -0.64 -9.92
C ARG A 139 -6.41 -0.04 -9.60
N GLN A 140 -7.31 -0.83 -9.03
CA GLN A 140 -8.70 -0.41 -8.78
C GLN A 140 -8.86 0.28 -7.42
N ASN A 141 -8.20 -0.24 -6.38
CA ASN A 141 -8.37 0.21 -5.01
C ASN A 141 -7.20 1.07 -4.52
N GLN A 142 -6.07 1.10 -5.23
CA GLN A 142 -4.82 1.77 -4.87
C GLN A 142 -4.27 1.20 -3.56
N VAL A 143 -4.14 -0.13 -3.52
CA VAL A 143 -3.63 -0.86 -2.37
C VAL A 143 -2.61 -1.86 -2.87
N ASP A 144 -1.33 -1.63 -2.58
CA ASP A 144 -0.23 -2.53 -2.97
C ASP A 144 -0.08 -3.66 -1.96
N GLY A 145 -0.39 -3.39 -0.70
CA GLY A 145 -0.25 -4.34 0.39
C GLY A 145 -1.25 -4.17 1.51
N VAL A 146 -1.39 -5.20 2.34
CA VAL A 146 -2.15 -5.17 3.59
C VAL A 146 -1.19 -5.50 4.73
N LEU A 147 -1.05 -4.57 5.67
CA LEU A 147 -0.32 -4.76 6.90
C LEU A 147 -1.26 -5.21 8.01
N GLU A 148 -1.03 -6.40 8.56
CA GLU A 148 -1.62 -6.86 9.81
C GLU A 148 -0.73 -6.38 10.97
N LEU A 149 -1.31 -5.72 11.97
CA LEU A 149 -0.54 -5.06 13.05
C LEU A 149 -0.40 -5.89 14.34
N SER A 150 -1.24 -6.90 14.55
CA SER A 150 -1.05 -7.84 15.67
C SER A 150 -1.83 -9.13 15.46
N GLU A 151 -1.35 -10.22 16.06
CA GLU A 151 -2.07 -11.50 16.08
C GLU A 151 -3.38 -11.44 16.89
N ILE A 152 -3.47 -10.53 17.88
CA ILE A 152 -4.57 -10.46 18.84
C ILE A 152 -5.73 -9.65 18.27
N THR A 153 -5.47 -8.42 17.82
CA THR A 153 -6.50 -7.52 17.30
C THR A 153 -6.79 -7.80 15.83
N LYS A 154 -5.81 -8.33 15.09
CA LYS A 154 -5.87 -8.52 13.63
C LYS A 154 -6.31 -7.27 12.89
N ASN A 155 -5.98 -6.10 13.44
CA ASN A 155 -6.20 -4.83 12.77
C ASN A 155 -5.35 -4.78 11.50
N LYS A 156 -5.97 -4.30 10.42
CA LYS A 156 -5.42 -4.31 9.06
C LYS A 156 -5.31 -2.89 8.55
N VAL A 157 -4.22 -2.58 7.86
CA VAL A 157 -4.00 -1.31 7.17
C VAL A 157 -3.69 -1.59 5.72
N ALA A 158 -4.43 -0.97 4.80
CA ALA A 158 -4.11 -0.95 3.39
C ALA A 158 -2.96 0.03 3.15
N ILE A 159 -1.91 -0.42 2.45
CA ILE A 159 -0.71 0.37 2.16
C ILE A 159 -0.59 0.58 0.65
N ASP A 160 -0.31 1.84 0.29
CA ASP A 160 0.12 2.28 -1.04
C ASP A 160 1.58 2.77 -0.93
N PHE A 161 2.51 2.08 -1.59
CA PHE A 161 3.92 2.43 -1.64
C PHE A 161 4.20 3.33 -2.84
N THR A 162 4.91 4.42 -2.62
CA THR A 162 5.27 5.33 -3.71
C THR A 162 6.65 5.94 -3.50
N THR A 163 7.34 6.23 -4.60
CA THR A 163 8.54 7.09 -4.56
C THR A 163 8.09 8.53 -4.80
N SER A 164 8.51 9.43 -3.92
CA SER A 164 7.92 10.75 -3.76
C SER A 164 8.31 11.73 -4.85
N THR A 165 7.28 12.42 -5.33
CA THR A 165 7.31 13.86 -5.58
C THR A 165 6.11 14.42 -4.81
N SER A 166 6.25 15.54 -4.09
CA SER A 166 5.20 16.07 -3.22
C SER A 166 3.79 16.16 -3.85
N GLU A 167 3.70 16.42 -5.15
CA GLU A 167 2.43 16.48 -5.89
C GLU A 167 1.68 15.12 -5.91
N LYS A 168 2.37 14.03 -6.27
CA LYS A 168 1.76 12.69 -6.35
C LYS A 168 1.25 12.21 -4.99
N LEU A 169 2.04 12.47 -3.94
CA LEU A 169 1.66 12.11 -2.57
C LEU A 169 0.37 12.82 -2.15
N ASN A 170 0.28 14.13 -2.41
CA ASN A 170 -0.92 14.91 -2.14
C ASN A 170 -2.13 14.35 -2.89
N THR A 171 -2.01 14.02 -4.19
CA THR A 171 -3.11 13.44 -4.97
C THR A 171 -3.63 12.14 -4.35
N LYS A 172 -2.74 11.23 -3.95
CA LYS A 172 -3.13 9.96 -3.29
C LYS A 172 -3.84 10.21 -1.96
N LEU A 173 -3.33 11.14 -1.14
CA LEU A 173 -3.90 11.46 0.17
C LEU A 173 -5.25 12.21 0.07
N TYR A 174 -5.43 13.07 -0.93
CA TYR A 174 -6.74 13.66 -1.24
C TYR A 174 -7.75 12.58 -1.66
N ALA A 175 -7.34 11.58 -2.45
CA ALA A 175 -8.21 10.48 -2.83
C ALA A 175 -8.66 9.64 -1.63
N ILE A 176 -7.78 9.43 -0.64
CA ILE A 176 -8.13 8.77 0.63
C ILE A 176 -9.14 9.62 1.40
N THR A 177 -8.89 10.93 1.55
CA THR A 177 -9.80 11.85 2.24
C THR A 177 -11.19 11.91 1.59
N ASP A 178 -11.27 11.97 0.25
CA ASP A 178 -12.54 11.95 -0.48
C ASP A 178 -13.31 10.64 -0.28
N LYS A 179 -12.62 9.49 -0.30
CA LYS A 179 -13.24 8.19 0.03
C LYS A 179 -13.78 8.21 1.46
N LEU A 180 -13.00 8.69 2.41
CA LEU A 180 -13.33 8.69 3.83
C LEU A 180 -14.52 9.60 4.15
N ILE A 181 -14.41 10.89 3.78
CA ILE A 181 -15.36 11.92 4.17
C ILE A 181 -16.48 12.07 3.14
N GLY A 182 -16.15 12.09 1.85
CA GLY A 182 -17.13 12.28 0.78
C GLY A 182 -17.98 11.05 0.53
N LYS A 183 -17.45 9.85 0.78
CA LYS A 183 -18.13 8.57 0.47
C LYS A 183 -18.38 7.69 1.69
N ASN A 184 -18.02 8.14 2.91
CA ASN A 184 -18.22 7.39 4.16
C ASN A 184 -17.72 5.94 4.08
N ARG A 185 -16.56 5.74 3.46
CA ARG A 185 -15.96 4.41 3.24
C ARG A 185 -14.45 4.43 3.44
N LEU A 186 -13.90 3.33 3.92
CA LEU A 186 -12.46 3.06 3.84
C LEU A 186 -12.17 2.14 2.64
N ALA A 187 -10.94 1.61 2.55
CA ALA A 187 -10.59 0.71 1.46
C ALA A 187 -11.26 -0.66 1.60
N GLU A 188 -11.28 -1.37 0.47
CA GLU A 188 -11.65 -2.76 0.33
C GLU A 188 -10.54 -3.45 -0.46
N VAL A 189 -10.15 -4.64 -0.03
CA VAL A 189 -9.27 -5.54 -0.78
C VAL A 189 -10.09 -6.78 -1.07
N LYS A 190 -10.29 -7.05 -2.35
CA LYS A 190 -11.23 -8.09 -2.81
C LYS A 190 -10.67 -9.49 -2.66
N TYR A 191 -9.36 -9.62 -2.83
CA TYR A 191 -8.64 -10.88 -2.88
C TYR A 191 -7.58 -10.96 -1.79
N TYR A 192 -8.00 -10.91 -0.53
CA TYR A 192 -7.08 -11.03 0.59
C TYR A 192 -6.83 -12.52 0.93
N ASN A 193 -5.57 -12.86 1.20
CA ASN A 193 -5.14 -14.19 1.60
C ASN A 193 -4.02 -14.07 2.66
N SER A 194 -4.37 -14.29 3.93
CA SER A 194 -3.43 -14.31 5.06
C SER A 194 -2.82 -15.70 5.21
N GLU A 195 -1.56 -15.75 5.65
CA GLU A 195 -0.90 -16.99 6.07
C GLU A 195 -1.64 -17.69 7.23
N ASN A 196 -2.41 -16.94 8.01
CA ASN A 196 -3.23 -17.46 9.11
C ASN A 196 -4.52 -18.16 8.64
N GLY A 197 -4.71 -18.35 7.32
CA GLY A 197 -5.86 -19.00 6.73
C GLY A 197 -7.10 -18.12 6.57
N GLU A 198 -7.00 -16.82 6.92
CA GLU A 198 -8.05 -15.84 6.59
C GLU A 198 -7.98 -15.53 5.08
N SER A 199 -9.06 -15.80 4.36
CA SER A 199 -9.14 -15.52 2.92
C SER A 199 -10.49 -14.93 2.53
N GLY A 200 -10.50 -14.08 1.50
CA GLY A 200 -11.69 -13.42 0.96
C GLY A 200 -11.62 -11.90 0.99
N PRO A 201 -12.72 -11.17 0.74
CA PRO A 201 -12.69 -9.72 0.73
C PRO A 201 -12.61 -9.19 2.15
N ILE A 202 -11.77 -8.19 2.35
CA ILE A 202 -11.74 -7.37 3.55
C ILE A 202 -12.24 -5.97 3.21
N LYS A 203 -13.07 -5.40 4.09
CA LYS A 203 -13.72 -4.10 3.91
C LYS A 203 -13.49 -3.23 5.12
N ASP A 204 -13.69 -1.92 4.92
CA ASP A 204 -13.57 -0.91 5.95
C ASP A 204 -12.17 -0.90 6.59
N ILE A 205 -11.11 -1.07 5.79
CA ILE A 205 -9.71 -1.01 6.26
C ILE A 205 -9.11 0.37 5.99
N PRO A 206 -8.49 1.02 6.99
CA PRO A 206 -7.86 2.31 6.78
C PRO A 206 -6.72 2.20 5.75
N THR A 207 -6.52 3.27 5.00
CA THR A 207 -5.51 3.32 3.93
C THR A 207 -4.48 4.37 4.29
N VAL A 208 -3.21 4.03 4.05
CA VAL A 208 -2.08 4.93 4.23
C VAL A 208 -1.18 4.86 3.01
N VAL A 209 -0.52 5.97 2.71
CA VAL A 209 0.47 6.08 1.63
C VAL A 209 1.84 6.18 2.26
N ILE A 210 2.74 5.26 1.93
CA ILE A 210 4.12 5.27 2.38
C ILE A 210 4.97 5.77 1.23
N ALA A 211 5.46 6.99 1.38
CA ALA A 211 6.30 7.65 0.39
C ALA A 211 7.75 7.64 0.83
N VAL A 212 8.68 7.36 -0.09
CA VAL A 212 10.11 7.55 0.15
C VAL A 212 10.69 8.50 -0.89
N GLU A 213 11.58 9.40 -0.44
CA GLU A 213 12.38 10.22 -1.34
C GLU A 213 13.50 9.38 -1.97
N ASP A 214 14.08 9.89 -3.07
CA ASP A 214 15.10 9.16 -3.84
C ASP A 214 16.34 8.79 -2.98
N ASP A 215 16.75 9.67 -2.08
CA ASP A 215 17.89 9.48 -1.17
C ASP A 215 17.63 8.37 -0.15
N MET A 216 16.43 8.33 0.43
CA MET A 216 16.02 7.26 1.34
C MET A 216 15.90 5.91 0.62
N LEU A 217 15.43 5.90 -0.63
CA LEU A 217 15.40 4.67 -1.43
C LEU A 217 16.81 4.17 -1.74
N ASP A 218 17.75 5.07 -2.04
CA ASP A 218 19.17 4.72 -2.22
C ASP A 218 19.76 4.06 -0.98
N GLU A 219 19.50 4.62 0.21
CA GLU A 219 19.96 4.05 1.48
C GLU A 219 19.33 2.69 1.78
N LEU A 220 18.03 2.56 1.51
CA LEU A 220 17.36 1.27 1.62
C LEU A 220 18.00 0.23 0.70
N CYS A 221 18.39 0.61 -0.52
CA CYS A 221 19.06 -0.28 -1.46
C CYS A 221 20.45 -0.68 -0.93
N GLN A 222 21.20 0.25 -0.33
CA GLN A 222 22.48 -0.08 0.31
C GLN A 222 22.30 -1.04 1.48
N ALA A 223 21.35 -0.77 2.38
CA ALA A 223 21.04 -1.66 3.50
C ALA A 223 20.57 -3.05 3.02
N TYR A 224 19.84 -3.12 1.91
CA TYR A 224 19.45 -4.36 1.25
C TYR A 224 20.68 -5.18 0.83
N LEU A 225 21.64 -4.54 0.16
CA LEU A 225 22.86 -5.18 -0.34
C LEU A 225 23.78 -5.64 0.79
N GLU A 226 23.84 -4.90 1.90
CA GLU A 226 24.62 -5.24 3.09
C GLU A 226 24.07 -6.47 3.84
N GLY A 227 22.76 -6.69 3.81
CA GLY A 227 22.09 -7.88 4.36
C GLY A 227 21.12 -7.61 5.50
N GLY A 228 20.50 -8.69 6.01
CA GLY A 228 19.30 -8.64 6.85
C GLY A 228 19.43 -7.80 8.12
N ASP A 229 20.60 -7.80 8.76
CA ASP A 229 20.85 -7.07 10.01
C ASP A 229 20.86 -5.54 9.83
N SER A 230 21.45 -5.04 8.73
CA SER A 230 21.46 -3.59 8.41
C SER A 230 20.05 -3.09 8.16
N LEU A 231 19.25 -3.88 7.46
CA LEU A 231 17.87 -3.55 7.14
C LEU A 231 16.94 -3.63 8.35
N ALA A 232 17.11 -4.65 9.20
CA ALA A 232 16.35 -4.85 10.43
C ALA A 232 16.55 -3.69 11.43
N LYS A 233 17.70 -3.02 11.37
CA LYS A 233 18.05 -1.87 12.21
C LYS A 233 17.86 -0.53 11.49
N HIS A 234 17.37 -0.54 10.26
CA HIS A 234 17.28 0.67 9.45
C HIS A 234 16.21 1.62 9.99
N SER A 235 16.51 2.93 9.97
CA SER A 235 15.59 3.98 10.48
C SER A 235 14.25 4.01 9.75
N PHE A 236 14.21 3.46 8.53
CA PHE A 236 12.98 3.37 7.74
C PHE A 236 11.88 2.55 8.43
N GLN A 237 12.21 1.58 9.29
CA GLN A 237 11.16 0.86 10.04
C GLN A 237 10.35 1.79 10.95
N VAL A 238 11.05 2.67 11.66
CA VAL A 238 10.41 3.65 12.54
C VAL A 238 9.67 4.69 11.71
N TYR A 239 10.26 5.13 10.61
CA TYR A 239 9.61 6.03 9.65
C TYR A 239 8.27 5.47 9.15
N LEU A 240 8.24 4.19 8.74
CA LEU A 240 7.04 3.52 8.28
C LEU A 240 5.91 3.61 9.32
N PHE A 241 6.16 3.17 10.56
CA PHE A 241 5.13 3.17 11.59
C PHE A 241 4.72 4.59 12.01
N LYS A 242 5.64 5.56 12.00
CA LYS A 242 5.28 6.96 12.23
C LYS A 242 4.45 7.56 11.09
N ALA A 243 4.73 7.20 9.84
CA ALA A 243 3.92 7.61 8.71
C ALA A 243 2.50 7.03 8.80
N ILE A 244 2.37 5.77 9.25
CA ILE A 244 1.09 5.12 9.51
C ILE A 244 0.35 5.85 10.65
N GLU A 245 0.98 6.00 11.82
CA GLU A 245 0.42 6.69 12.99
C GLU A 245 -0.11 8.07 12.60
N SER A 246 0.73 8.88 11.94
CA SER A 246 0.39 10.26 11.61
C SER A 246 -0.80 10.36 10.64
N GLN A 247 -0.86 9.49 9.62
CA GLN A 247 -1.98 9.46 8.68
C GLN A 247 -3.27 8.92 9.30
N LEU A 248 -3.19 7.93 10.17
CA LEU A 248 -4.35 7.41 10.89
C LEU A 248 -4.91 8.44 11.87
N SER A 249 -4.05 9.14 12.62
CA SER A 249 -4.47 10.23 13.52
C SER A 249 -5.19 11.32 12.74
N PHE A 250 -4.62 11.74 11.60
CA PHE A 250 -5.26 12.71 10.72
C PHE A 250 -6.64 12.23 10.21
N GLN A 251 -6.76 10.97 9.78
CA GLN A 251 -8.05 10.41 9.38
C GLN A 251 -9.07 10.38 10.54
N SER A 252 -8.61 10.10 11.77
CA SER A 252 -9.43 10.12 12.97
C SER A 252 -9.97 11.53 13.26
N ASP A 253 -9.10 12.54 13.22
CA ASP A 253 -9.44 13.95 13.41
C ASP A 253 -10.46 14.43 12.36
N LEU A 254 -10.24 14.08 11.09
CA LEU A 254 -11.18 14.41 10.01
C LEU A 254 -12.57 13.82 10.24
N LEU A 255 -12.64 12.57 10.71
CA LEU A 255 -13.92 11.93 11.04
C LEU A 255 -14.58 12.59 12.24
N GLU A 256 -13.83 12.99 13.26
CA GLU A 256 -14.35 13.71 14.42
C GLU A 256 -15.01 15.03 14.00
N ILE A 257 -14.29 15.86 13.24
CA ILE A 257 -14.82 17.11 12.67
C ILE A 257 -16.06 16.83 11.81
N ALA A 258 -16.02 15.79 10.98
CA ALA A 258 -17.14 15.43 10.13
C ALA A 258 -18.35 14.95 10.94
N ILE A 259 -18.16 14.24 12.04
CA ILE A 259 -19.24 13.80 12.96
C ILE A 259 -19.89 15.02 13.61
N GLU A 260 -19.10 15.96 14.13
CA GLU A 260 -19.60 17.19 14.78
C GLU A 260 -20.44 18.04 13.85
N LYS A 261 -20.07 18.09 12.55
CA LYS A 261 -20.79 18.84 11.52
C LYS A 261 -22.02 18.12 10.97
N THR A 262 -22.23 16.84 11.29
CA THR A 262 -23.34 16.03 10.76
C THR A 262 -24.48 15.94 11.78
N ASP A 263 -25.74 15.94 11.34
CA ASP A 263 -26.89 15.71 12.22
C ASP A 263 -26.77 14.38 12.98
N ILE A 264 -26.85 14.46 14.31
CA ILE A 264 -26.66 13.36 15.28
C ILE A 264 -27.58 12.16 15.00
N ASN A 265 -28.77 12.39 14.44
CA ASN A 265 -29.74 11.34 14.16
C ASN A 265 -29.60 10.70 12.78
N SER A 266 -28.55 11.04 12.02
CA SER A 266 -28.33 10.49 10.69
C SER A 266 -27.62 9.12 10.71
N LYS A 267 -27.97 8.27 9.74
CA LYS A 267 -27.22 7.03 9.44
C LYS A 267 -25.74 7.31 9.16
N GLU A 268 -25.44 8.49 8.65
CA GLU A 268 -24.09 8.95 8.34
C GLU A 268 -23.21 9.10 9.58
N VAL A 269 -23.72 9.70 10.67
CA VAL A 269 -22.99 9.78 11.94
C VAL A 269 -22.63 8.40 12.49
N PHE A 270 -23.56 7.44 12.41
CA PHE A 270 -23.30 6.08 12.84
C PHE A 270 -22.16 5.44 12.04
N MET A 271 -22.17 5.60 10.71
CA MET A 271 -21.10 5.10 9.86
C MET A 271 -19.76 5.75 10.19
N LYS A 272 -19.69 7.08 10.30
CA LYS A 272 -18.45 7.79 10.64
C LYS A 272 -17.89 7.37 12.00
N LYS A 273 -18.75 7.20 13.02
CA LYS A 273 -18.36 6.69 14.34
C LYS A 273 -17.77 5.28 14.26
N ARG A 274 -18.35 4.40 13.44
CA ARG A 274 -17.81 3.06 13.19
C ARG A 274 -16.43 3.12 12.54
N LEU A 275 -16.26 3.95 11.50
CA LEU A 275 -14.97 4.10 10.82
C LEU A 275 -13.91 4.66 11.77
N LYS A 276 -14.26 5.66 12.58
CA LYS A 276 -13.35 6.25 13.58
C LYS A 276 -12.88 5.21 14.57
N LYS A 277 -13.79 4.37 15.08
CA LYS A 277 -13.43 3.26 15.99
C LYS A 277 -12.43 2.28 15.38
N ILE A 278 -12.55 1.97 14.08
CA ILE A 278 -11.60 1.10 13.38
C ILE A 278 -10.21 1.77 13.35
N ILE A 279 -10.16 3.05 13.01
CA ILE A 279 -8.92 3.83 12.97
C ILE A 279 -8.29 3.93 14.37
N ASP A 280 -9.07 4.28 15.40
CA ASP A 280 -8.58 4.42 16.78
C ASP A 280 -8.02 3.11 17.32
N ASN A 281 -8.68 1.98 17.05
CA ASN A 281 -8.17 0.66 17.43
C ASN A 281 -6.85 0.33 16.71
N THR A 282 -6.73 0.73 15.44
CA THR A 282 -5.52 0.53 14.64
C THR A 282 -4.37 1.38 15.18
N LEU A 283 -4.64 2.65 15.54
CA LEU A 283 -3.68 3.56 16.17
C LEU A 283 -3.07 2.97 17.44
N ILE A 284 -3.90 2.41 18.32
CA ILE A 284 -3.44 1.77 19.56
C ILE A 284 -2.40 0.68 19.29
N ASP A 285 -2.54 -0.09 18.21
CA ASP A 285 -1.57 -1.13 17.88
C ASP A 285 -0.28 -0.56 17.29
N VAL A 286 -0.39 0.48 16.47
CA VAL A 286 0.78 1.21 15.95
C VAL A 286 1.58 1.84 17.09
N GLU A 287 0.92 2.46 18.06
CA GLU A 287 1.56 3.06 19.25
C GLU A 287 2.33 2.02 20.06
N LYS A 288 1.76 0.83 20.29
CA LYS A 288 2.47 -0.27 20.96
C LYS A 288 3.70 -0.72 20.20
N ILE A 289 3.63 -0.83 18.87
CA ILE A 289 4.77 -1.20 18.04
C ILE A 289 5.87 -0.14 18.15
N LEU A 290 5.50 1.14 18.08
CA LEU A 290 6.43 2.26 18.24
C LEU A 290 7.07 2.29 19.63
N ASP A 291 6.31 2.02 20.69
CA ASP A 291 6.81 1.95 22.06
C ASP A 291 7.86 0.84 22.22
N ASN A 292 7.63 -0.33 21.62
CA ASN A 292 8.62 -1.41 21.62
C ASN A 292 9.91 -1.03 20.88
N LYS A 293 9.79 -0.18 19.85
CA LYS A 293 10.92 0.32 19.05
C LYS A 293 11.65 1.51 19.70
N LYS A 294 11.19 2.08 20.82
CA LYS A 294 11.92 3.12 21.58
C LYS A 294 13.26 2.65 22.15
N THR A 295 13.56 1.36 22.04
CA THR A 295 14.86 0.78 22.34
C THR A 295 15.95 1.11 21.29
N LEU A 296 15.58 1.69 20.14
CA LEU A 296 16.51 2.14 19.12
C LEU A 296 17.25 3.44 19.53
N PRO A 297 18.48 3.68 19.02
CA PRO A 297 19.27 4.87 19.36
C PRO A 297 18.57 6.20 19.06
N ASP A 298 18.81 7.24 19.87
CA ASP A 298 18.19 8.57 19.73
C ASP A 298 18.43 9.21 18.34
N GLU A 299 19.58 8.92 17.72
CA GLU A 299 19.91 9.42 16.38
C GLU A 299 18.95 8.89 15.31
N VAL A 300 18.46 7.66 15.47
CA VAL A 300 17.47 7.04 14.58
C VAL A 300 16.14 7.79 14.68
N TRP A 301 15.70 8.09 15.91
CA TRP A 301 14.46 8.82 16.18
C TRP A 301 14.50 10.25 15.64
N LYS A 302 15.59 10.97 15.91
CA LYS A 302 15.78 12.34 15.41
C LYS A 302 15.70 12.39 13.88
N ARG A 303 16.35 11.43 13.21
CA ARG A 303 16.30 11.32 11.76
C ARG A 303 14.88 11.12 11.23
N VAL A 304 14.11 10.23 11.86
CA VAL A 304 12.73 9.96 11.48
C VAL A 304 11.86 11.20 11.64
N GLU A 305 12.01 11.92 12.75
CA GLU A 305 11.28 13.18 12.96
C GLU A 305 11.60 14.22 11.88
N ASP A 306 12.87 14.35 11.50
CA ASP A 306 13.30 15.29 10.47
C ASP A 306 12.68 14.93 9.11
N GLU A 307 12.61 13.64 8.76
CA GLU A 307 11.97 13.18 7.51
C GLU A 307 10.46 13.43 7.50
N ILE A 308 9.77 13.20 8.62
CA ILE A 308 8.34 13.50 8.75
C ILE A 308 8.10 15.01 8.60
N LYS A 309 8.92 15.84 9.24
CA LYS A 309 8.84 17.31 9.15
C LYS A 309 9.11 17.80 7.72
N LYS A 310 10.08 17.19 7.01
CA LYS A 310 10.37 17.51 5.61
C LYS A 310 9.19 17.27 4.68
N SER A 311 8.35 16.26 4.98
CA SER A 311 7.19 15.95 4.13
C SER A 311 6.24 17.15 3.98
N LYS A 312 6.27 18.15 4.90
CA LYS A 312 5.43 19.37 4.93
C LYS A 312 3.95 19.11 4.68
N PHE A 313 3.53 17.86 4.80
CA PHE A 313 2.26 17.37 4.29
C PHE A 313 1.13 17.81 5.20
N PHE A 314 1.30 17.57 6.50
CA PHE A 314 0.30 17.92 7.51
C PHE A 314 0.16 19.44 7.63
N ASP A 315 1.26 20.19 7.69
CA ASP A 315 1.22 21.66 7.79
C ASP A 315 0.41 22.29 6.64
N LYS A 316 0.56 21.81 5.40
CA LYS A 316 -0.17 22.34 4.24
C LYS A 316 -1.66 22.01 4.24
N ILE A 317 -2.05 20.84 4.76
CA ILE A 317 -3.48 20.48 4.85
C ILE A 317 -4.16 21.26 5.96
N PHE A 318 -3.50 21.45 7.11
CA PHE A 318 -4.04 22.26 8.21
C PHE A 318 -4.07 23.77 7.89
N ASP A 319 -3.12 24.27 7.10
CA ASP A 319 -3.10 25.68 6.66
C ASP A 319 -4.15 26.00 5.57
N GLN A 320 -4.60 24.98 4.82
CA GLN A 320 -5.78 25.09 3.96
C GLN A 320 -7.04 25.04 4.84
N LYS A 321 -7.32 26.16 5.53
CA LYS A 321 -8.50 26.39 6.38
C LYS A 321 -9.72 25.58 5.94
N ILE A 322 -10.07 24.57 6.75
CA ILE A 322 -11.39 23.93 6.79
C ILE A 322 -12.45 24.92 7.27
#